data_AF-A0A523JRS2-F1
#
_entry.id   AF-A0A523JRS2-F1
#
_cell.length_a   1.000
_cell.length_b   1.000
_cell.length_c   1.000
_cell.angle_alpha   90.00
_cell.angle_beta   90.00
_cell.angle_gamma   90.00
#
_symmetry.space_group_name_H-M   'P 1'
#
loop_
_entity.id
_entity.type
_entity.pdbx_description
1 polymer ?
#
loop_
_entity_poly.entity_id
_entity_poly.type
_entity_poly.pdbx_seq_one_letter_code
_entity_poly.pdbx_strand_id
1 'polypeptide(L)' 'MKSKFVVTVEFGETDPAAIVFYPNFFRWFDASAWRLFAKAGLTFDVFREEFGLIGAPIVEA' A
#
# COMPACT_ATOMS: atom_id res chain seq x y z
N MET A 1 0.87 -4.91 -16.55
CA MET A 1 0.09 -5.66 -15.55
C MET A 1 -0.76 -4.68 -14.73
N LYS A 2 -2.06 -4.95 -14.50
CA LYS A 2 -2.95 -4.07 -13.72
C LYS A 2 -3.38 -4.75 -12.42
N SER A 3 -3.39 -4.00 -11.31
CA SER A 3 -3.94 -4.40 -10.00
C SER A 3 -4.93 -3.33 -9.55
N LYS A 4 -6.05 -3.73 -8.91
CA LYS A 4 -7.07 -2.80 -8.38
C LYS A 4 -7.39 -3.22 -6.96
N PHE A 5 -7.23 -2.31 -6.00
CA PHE A 5 -7.72 -2.47 -4.64
C PHE A 5 -8.96 -1.59 -4.47
N VAL A 6 -10.10 -2.21 -4.16
CA VAL A 6 -11.34 -1.51 -3.82
C VAL A 6 -11.47 -1.51 -2.30
N VAL A 7 -11.70 -0.33 -1.74
CA VAL A 7 -11.90 -0.13 -0.30
C VAL A 7 -13.26 0.52 -0.11
N THR A 8 -14.04 0.00 0.83
CA THR A 8 -15.22 0.69 1.37
C THR A 8 -14.74 1.53 2.54
N VAL A 9 -14.98 2.84 2.48
CA VAL A 9 -14.62 3.75 3.57
C VAL A 9 -15.67 3.62 4.67
N GLU A 10 -15.22 3.26 5.85
CA GLU A 10 -16.07 3.12 7.03
C GLU A 10 -16.06 4.40 7.89
N PHE A 11 -17.07 4.57 8.75
CA PHE A 11 -17.19 5.77 9.61
C PHE A 11 -15.92 6.05 10.43
N GLY A 12 -15.30 5.00 10.99
CA GLY A 12 -14.06 5.12 11.78
C GLY A 12 -12.81 5.50 10.99
N GLU A 13 -12.88 5.53 9.65
CA GLU A 13 -11.77 5.94 8.78
C GLU A 13 -11.86 7.41 8.38
N THR A 14 -12.87 8.13 8.89
CA THR A 14 -13.11 9.56 8.63
C THR A 14 -12.73 10.44 9.81
N ASP A 15 -12.62 11.76 9.58
CA ASP A 15 -12.28 12.75 10.59
C ASP A 15 -13.38 13.85 10.73
N PRO A 16 -13.26 14.80 11.68
CA PRO A 16 -14.27 15.86 11.87
C PRO A 16 -14.50 16.79 10.68
N ALA A 17 -13.61 16.78 9.67
CA ALA A 17 -13.81 17.53 8.42
C ALA A 17 -14.68 16.76 7.41
N ALA A 18 -15.24 15.61 7.79
CA ALA A 18 -16.09 14.75 6.97
C ALA A 18 -15.40 14.22 5.70
N ILE A 19 -14.08 14.01 5.80
CA ILE A 19 -13.25 13.37 4.78
C ILE A 19 -12.55 12.14 5.36
N VAL A 20 -11.89 11.37 4.52
CA VAL A 20 -11.01 10.29 4.97
C VAL A 20 -9.85 10.88 5.77
N PHE A 21 -9.63 10.34 6.97
CA PHE A 21 -8.49 10.69 7.80
C PHE A 21 -7.18 10.30 7.09
N TYR A 22 -6.31 11.28 6.87
CA TYR A 22 -5.19 11.17 5.93
C TYR A 22 -4.30 9.90 6.07
N PRO A 23 -3.99 9.38 7.28
CA PRO A 23 -3.15 8.20 7.43
C PRO A 23 -3.72 6.93 6.78
N ASN A 24 -5.03 6.87 6.57
CA ASN A 24 -5.66 5.74 5.90
C ASN A 24 -5.21 5.61 4.44
N PHE A 25 -4.92 6.73 3.75
CA PHE A 25 -4.38 6.67 2.39
C PHE A 25 -3.03 5.95 2.34
N PHE A 26 -2.13 6.22 3.28
CA PHE A 26 -0.82 5.55 3.35
C PHE A 26 -0.97 4.05 3.59
N ARG A 27 -1.87 3.65 4.48
CA ARG A 27 -2.17 2.24 4.75
C ARG A 27 -2.73 1.54 3.50
N TRP A 28 -3.67 2.14 2.80
CA TRP A 28 -4.24 1.55 1.59
C TRP A 28 -3.27 1.55 0.41
N PHE A 29 -2.40 2.55 0.31
CA PHE A 29 -1.35 2.63 -0.68
C PHE A 29 -0.33 1.51 -0.49
N ASP A 30 0.20 1.32 0.73
CA ASP A 30 1.14 0.23 1.05
C ASP A 30 0.53 -1.14 0.72
N ALA A 31 -0.70 -1.40 1.18
CA ALA A 31 -1.41 -2.64 0.87
C ALA A 31 -1.61 -2.86 -0.64
N SER A 32 -1.89 -1.79 -1.41
CA SER A 32 -2.03 -1.87 -2.86
C SER A 32 -0.71 -2.14 -3.56
N ALA A 33 0.37 -1.48 -3.12
CA ALA A 33 1.71 -1.64 -3.66
C ALA A 33 2.19 -3.08 -3.48
N TRP A 34 2.06 -3.65 -2.28
CA TRP A 34 2.42 -5.05 -2.03
C TRP A 34 1.60 -6.04 -2.84
N ARG A 35 0.31 -5.78 -3.06
CA ARG A 35 -0.52 -6.62 -3.96
C ARG A 35 -0.07 -6.52 -5.42
N LEU A 36 0.37 -5.34 -5.86
CA LEU A 36 0.91 -5.15 -7.20
C LEU A 36 2.26 -5.89 -7.35
N PHE A 37 3.16 -5.77 -6.38
CA PHE A 37 4.45 -6.48 -6.37
C PHE A 37 4.25 -7.99 -6.35
N ALA A 38 3.39 -8.52 -5.48
CA ALA A 38 3.08 -9.94 -5.44
C ALA A 38 2.55 -10.45 -6.79
N LYS A 39 1.71 -9.66 -7.49
CA LYS A 39 1.22 -10.02 -8.83
C LYS A 39 2.35 -10.04 -9.88
N ALA A 40 3.41 -9.26 -9.68
CA ALA A 40 4.61 -9.25 -10.49
C ALA A 40 5.58 -10.39 -10.17
N GLY A 41 5.28 -11.23 -9.17
CA GLY A 41 6.21 -12.22 -8.62
C GLY A 41 7.24 -11.62 -7.66
N LEU A 42 7.09 -10.36 -7.28
CA LEU A 42 7.99 -9.65 -6.39
C LEU A 42 7.50 -9.73 -4.95
N THR A 43 7.93 -10.77 -4.23
CA THR A 43 7.63 -10.94 -2.80
C THR A 43 8.66 -10.21 -1.93
N PHE A 44 8.42 -10.14 -0.62
CA PHE A 44 9.40 -9.65 0.34
C PHE A 44 10.72 -10.45 0.31
N ASP A 45 10.65 -11.76 0.12
CA ASP A 45 11.84 -12.60 0.06
C ASP A 45 12.64 -12.30 -1.22
N VAL A 46 11.96 -12.12 -2.36
CA VAL A 46 12.60 -11.66 -3.61
C VAL A 46 13.28 -10.31 -3.42
N PHE A 47 12.61 -9.35 -2.76
CA PHE A 47 13.20 -8.05 -2.41
C PHE A 47 14.49 -8.19 -1.59
N ARG A 48 14.49 -9.09 -0.61
CA ARG A 48 15.65 -9.33 0.26
C ARG A 48 16.77 -10.03 -0.47
N GLU A 49 16.47 -11.12 -1.18
CA GLU A 49 17.46 -12.02 -1.76
C GLU A 49 18.07 -11.48 -3.06
N GLU A 50 17.24 -10.91 -3.94
CA GLU A 50 17.71 -10.42 -5.24
C GLU A 50 18.19 -8.97 -5.20
N PHE A 51 17.55 -8.13 -4.38
CA PHE A 51 17.81 -6.68 -4.36
C PHE A 51 18.49 -6.19 -3.08
N GLY A 52 18.63 -7.03 -2.05
CA GLY A 52 19.18 -6.62 -0.75
C GLY A 52 18.31 -5.60 -0.01
N LEU A 53 17.01 -5.53 -0.33
CA LEU A 53 16.06 -4.57 0.22
C LEU A 53 15.20 -5.21 1.32
N ILE A 54 14.94 -4.45 2.40
CA ILE A 54 14.10 -4.90 3.52
C ILE A 54 12.60 -4.58 3.26
N GLY A 55 12.29 -3.85 2.19
CA GLY A 55 10.94 -3.49 1.78
C GLY A 55 10.92 -2.45 0.66
N ALA A 56 9.77 -1.81 0.47
CA ALA A 56 9.55 -0.76 -0.52
C ALA A 56 9.28 0.59 0.18
N PRO A 57 10.27 1.50 0.29
CA PRO A 57 10.06 2.78 0.96
C PRO A 57 9.19 3.73 0.13
N ILE A 58 8.49 4.64 0.82
CA ILE A 58 7.83 5.78 0.18
C ILE A 58 8.89 6.83 -0.13
N VAL A 59 8.96 7.26 -1.40
CA VAL A 59 9.96 8.24 -1.86
C VAL A 59 9.55 9.67 -1.49
N GLU A 60 8.25 9.99 -1.59
CA GLU A 60 7.68 11.30 -1.32
C GLU A 60 6.25 11.13 -0.81
N ALA A 61 5.84 12.01 0.11
CA ALA A 61 4.56 11.98 0.82
C ALA A 61 3.89 13.35 0.79
#